data_AF-A0A0B3ARV9-F1
#
_entry.id   AF-A0A0B3ARV9-F1
#
_cell.length_a   1.000
_cell.length_b   1.000
_cell.length_c   1.000
_cell.angle_alpha   90.00
_cell.angle_beta   90.00
_cell.angle_gamma   90.00
#
_symmetry.space_group_name_H-M   'P 1'
#
loop_
_entity.id
_entity.type
_entity.pdbx_description
1 polymer ?
#
loop_
_entity_poly.entity_id
_entity_poly.type
_entity_poly.pdbx_seq_one_letter_code
_entity_poly.pdbx_strand_id
1 'polypeptide(L)'
;MEDYYITANQKVIDFFKGFFGTWIFMSSYFLIIIYIELNAKNKLLIFVLYLLLIIVFIVMAFKKGRRYIGIGIPSSFLFPLLILVIGELVGYLLMN
;
A
#
# COMPACT_ATOMS: atom_id res chain seq x y z
N MET A 1 -2.94 27.40 -6.15
CA MET A 1 -2.50 26.03 -6.50
C MET A 1 -3.69 25.33 -7.14
N GLU A 2 -3.70 25.15 -8.46
CA GLU A 2 -4.78 24.44 -9.14
C GLU A 2 -4.64 22.94 -8.91
N ASP A 3 -5.71 22.32 -8.39
CA ASP A 3 -5.82 20.87 -8.32
C ASP A 3 -6.01 20.33 -9.75
N TYR A 4 -5.28 19.27 -10.10
CA TYR A 4 -5.35 18.61 -11.42
C TYR A 4 -6.71 17.92 -11.70
N TYR A 5 -7.67 18.06 -10.79
CA TYR A 5 -8.92 17.31 -10.80
C TYR A 5 -10.04 18.11 -11.43
N ILE A 6 -10.55 17.59 -12.55
CA ILE A 6 -11.69 18.17 -13.28
C ILE A 6 -13.02 17.75 -12.61
N THR A 7 -13.07 16.59 -11.94
CA THR A 7 -14.31 16.05 -11.31
C THR A 7 -14.06 15.24 -10.03
N ALA A 8 -15.09 15.07 -9.20
CA ALA A 8 -15.07 14.23 -8.00
C ALA A 8 -14.78 12.74 -8.29
N ASN A 9 -15.27 12.21 -9.42
CA ASN A 9 -15.00 10.83 -9.85
C ASN A 9 -13.50 10.56 -10.01
N GLN A 10 -12.77 11.51 -10.57
CA GLN A 10 -11.33 11.37 -10.80
C GLN A 10 -10.56 11.24 -9.47
N LYS A 11 -11.02 11.90 -8.41
CA LYS A 11 -10.43 11.81 -7.06
C LYS A 11 -10.63 10.42 -6.45
N VAL A 12 -11.83 9.85 -6.60
CA VAL A 12 -12.18 8.51 -6.09
C VAL A 12 -11.38 7.42 -6.82
N ILE A 13 -11.28 7.52 -8.15
CA ILE A 13 -10.49 6.58 -8.96
C ILE A 13 -9.01 6.62 -8.55
N ASP A 14 -8.45 7.81 -8.36
CA ASP A 14 -7.06 7.95 -7.91
C ASP A 14 -6.85 7.40 -6.50
N PHE A 15 -7.80 7.61 -5.58
CA PHE A 15 -7.77 6.96 -4.27
C PHE A 15 -7.71 5.43 -4.39
N PHE A 16 -8.61 4.83 -5.17
CA PHE A 16 -8.62 3.37 -5.34
C PHE A 16 -7.38 2.83 -6.06
N LYS A 17 -6.80 3.59 -7.00
CA LYS A 17 -5.51 3.24 -7.61
C LYS A 17 -4.39 3.23 -6.57
N GLY A 18 -4.35 4.22 -5.68
CA GLY A 18 -3.41 4.22 -4.56
C GLY A 18 -3.67 3.04 -3.61
N PHE A 19 -4.92 2.82 -3.24
CA PHE A 19 -5.31 1.79 -2.28
C PHE A 19 -5.03 0.37 -2.78
N PHE A 20 -5.66 -0.03 -3.89
CA PHE A 20 -5.52 -1.39 -4.43
C PHE A 20 -4.21 -1.59 -5.21
N GLY A 21 -3.69 -0.54 -5.86
CA GLY A 21 -2.40 -0.62 -6.54
C GLY A 21 -1.26 -0.96 -5.56
N THR A 22 -1.32 -0.41 -4.34
CA THR A 22 -0.40 -0.78 -3.26
C THR A 22 -0.47 -2.28 -2.95
N TRP A 23 -1.67 -2.83 -2.81
CA TRP A 23 -1.84 -4.25 -2.49
C TRP A 23 -1.32 -5.20 -3.56
N ILE A 24 -1.62 -4.89 -4.83
CA ILE A 24 -1.17 -5.71 -5.95
C ILE A 24 0.36 -5.67 -6.01
N PHE A 25 0.94 -4.47 -5.88
CA PHE A 25 2.38 -4.28 -5.93
C PHE A 25 3.09 -4.96 -4.75
N MET A 26 2.61 -4.78 -3.53
CA MET A 26 3.14 -5.42 -2.32
C MET A 26 3.04 -6.94 -2.40
N SER A 27 1.90 -7.49 -2.84
CA SER A 27 1.72 -8.94 -2.99
C SER A 27 2.69 -9.53 -4.01
N SER A 28 2.80 -8.90 -5.18
CA SER A 28 3.71 -9.32 -6.25
C SER A 28 5.16 -9.26 -5.79
N TYR A 29 5.50 -8.22 -5.04
CA TYR A 29 6.82 -8.01 -4.50
C TYR A 29 7.17 -9.03 -3.40
N PHE A 30 6.21 -9.38 -2.54
CA PHE A 30 6.38 -10.40 -1.52
C PHE A 30 6.67 -11.77 -2.13
N LEU A 31 5.98 -12.12 -3.23
CA LEU A 31 6.27 -13.34 -4.00
C LEU A 31 7.69 -13.35 -4.57
N ILE A 32 8.18 -12.20 -5.06
CA ILE A 32 9.56 -12.07 -5.55
C ILE A 32 10.57 -12.26 -4.42
N ILE A 33 10.34 -11.67 -3.24
CA ILE A 33 11.23 -11.88 -2.09
C ILE A 33 11.25 -13.35 -1.70
N ILE A 34 10.09 -13.99 -1.56
CA ILE A 34 10.01 -15.42 -1.23
C ILE A 34 10.80 -16.24 -2.24
N TYR A 35 10.62 -15.98 -3.54
CA TYR A 35 11.35 -16.67 -4.59
C TYR A 35 12.87 -16.50 -4.47
N ILE A 36 13.34 -15.28 -4.19
CA ILE A 36 14.77 -14.99 -4.01
C ILE A 36 15.32 -15.65 -2.74
N GLU A 37 14.54 -15.65 -1.65
CA GLU A 37 14.93 -16.26 -0.39
C GLU A 37 15.05 -17.78 -0.52
N LEU A 38 14.14 -18.41 -1.26
CA LEU A 38 14.17 -19.84 -1.57
C LEU A 38 15.32 -20.24 -2.50
N ASN A 39 15.68 -19.39 -3.47
CA ASN A 39 16.63 -19.78 -4.53
C ASN A 39 18.05 -19.22 -4.40
N ALA A 40 18.22 -18.03 -3.82
CA ALA A 40 19.48 -17.31 -3.88
C ALA A 40 20.02 -16.85 -2.52
N LYS A 41 19.21 -16.88 -1.44
CA LYS A 41 19.56 -16.45 -0.05
C LYS A 41 20.34 -15.13 0.04
N ASN A 42 20.25 -14.27 -0.98
CA ASN A 42 21.05 -13.05 -1.05
C ASN A 42 20.32 -11.92 -0.32
N LYS A 43 20.61 -11.80 0.98
CA LYS A 43 20.01 -10.80 1.87
C LYS A 43 20.24 -9.37 1.39
N LEU A 44 21.37 -9.09 0.72
CA LEU A 44 21.67 -7.76 0.18
C LEU A 44 20.73 -7.41 -0.97
N LEU A 45 20.45 -8.36 -1.86
CA LEU A 45 19.53 -8.16 -2.98
C LEU A 45 18.10 -7.87 -2.48
N ILE A 46 17.65 -8.61 -1.46
CA ILE A 46 16.34 -8.39 -0.82
C ILE A 46 16.27 -6.97 -0.23
N PHE A 47 17.33 -6.53 0.47
CA PHE A 47 17.39 -5.19 1.05
C PHE A 47 17.36 -4.07 -0.01
N VAL A 48 18.10 -4.22 -1.12
CA VAL A 48 18.10 -3.26 -2.23
C VAL A 48 16.73 -3.17 -2.89
N LEU A 49 16.09 -4.32 -3.13
CA LEU A 49 14.74 -4.36 -3.67
C LEU A 49 13.74 -3.66 -2.73
N TYR A 50 13.92 -3.80 -1.42
CA TYR A 50 13.01 -3.20 -0.42
C TYR A 50 13.17 -1.68 -0.38
N LEU A 51 14.41 -1.18 -0.46
CA LEU A 51 14.67 0.24 -0.60
C LEU A 51 14.07 0.84 -1.88
N LEU A 52 14.18 0.13 -3.02
CA LEU A 52 13.55 0.55 -4.27
C LEU A 52 12.04 0.67 -4.15
N LEU A 53 11.41 -0.28 -3.44
CA LEU A 53 9.98 -0.26 -3.15
C LEU A 53 9.57 1.01 -2.40
N ILE A 54 10.29 1.35 -1.31
CA ILE A 54 10.04 2.55 -0.51
C ILE A 54 10.17 3.82 -1.36
N ILE A 55 11.21 3.91 -2.20
CA ILE A 55 11.42 5.06 -3.07
C ILE A 55 10.25 5.22 -4.05
N VAL A 56 9.83 4.14 -4.69
CA VAL A 56 8.68 4.15 -5.62
C VAL A 56 7.41 4.63 -4.89
N PHE A 57 7.17 4.15 -3.67
CA PHE A 57 6.04 4.60 -2.85
C PHE A 57 6.07 6.09 -2.55
N ILE A 58 7.21 6.60 -2.10
CA ILE A 58 7.39 8.02 -1.79
C ILE A 58 7.16 8.86 -3.06
N VAL A 59 7.79 8.48 -4.18
CA VAL A 59 7.63 9.21 -5.44
C VAL A 59 6.18 9.23 -5.91
N MET A 60 5.47 8.11 -5.81
CA MET A 60 4.05 8.05 -6.19
C MET A 60 3.16 8.88 -5.26
N ALA A 61 3.43 8.87 -3.94
CA ALA A 61 2.67 9.62 -2.96
C ALA A 61 2.84 11.15 -3.10
N PHE A 62 4.05 11.60 -3.45
CA PHE A 62 4.38 13.03 -3.54
C PHE A 62 4.30 13.60 -4.96
N LYS A 63 3.91 12.81 -5.97
CA LYS A 63 3.75 13.32 -7.34
C LYS A 63 2.63 14.36 -7.41
N LYS A 64 3.02 15.62 -7.65
CA LYS A 64 2.14 16.80 -7.77
C LYS A 64 0.99 16.51 -8.74
N GLY A 65 -0.25 16.73 -8.29
CA GLY A 65 -1.47 16.48 -9.07
C GLY A 65 -2.19 15.16 -8.79
N ARG A 66 -1.58 14.21 -8.04
CA ARG A 66 -2.23 12.92 -7.67
C ARG A 66 -2.31 12.68 -6.16
N ARG A 67 -2.68 13.72 -5.42
CA ARG A 67 -2.76 13.70 -3.95
C ARG A 67 -3.63 12.55 -3.41
N TYR A 68 -4.70 12.18 -4.12
CA TYR A 68 -5.60 11.12 -3.68
C TYR A 68 -4.98 9.72 -3.82
N ILE A 69 -4.03 9.50 -4.76
CA ILE A 69 -3.19 8.29 -4.76
C ILE A 69 -2.36 8.24 -3.47
N GLY A 70 -1.73 9.37 -3.12
CA GLY A 70 -0.95 9.51 -1.90
C GLY A 70 -1.75 9.30 -0.61
N ILE A 71 -3.07 9.49 -0.62
CA ILE A 71 -3.97 9.16 0.49
C ILE A 71 -4.40 7.68 0.45
N GLY A 72 -4.62 7.12 -0.74
CA GLY A 72 -4.96 5.72 -0.92
C GLY A 72 -3.87 4.77 -0.43
N ILE A 73 -2.61 5.13 -0.64
CA ILE A 73 -1.43 4.38 -0.18
C ILE A 73 -1.43 4.10 1.34
N PRO A 74 -1.41 5.11 2.25
CA PRO A 74 -1.43 4.86 3.69
C PRO A 74 -2.74 4.20 4.14
N SER A 75 -3.87 4.55 3.50
CA SER A 75 -5.17 3.93 3.79
C SER A 75 -5.16 2.41 3.56
N SER A 76 -4.38 1.95 2.58
CA SER A 76 -4.24 0.53 2.25
C SER A 76 -3.63 -0.32 3.37
N PHE A 77 -2.87 0.30 4.28
CA PHE A 77 -2.30 -0.34 5.46
C PHE A 77 -3.17 -0.17 6.70
N LEU A 78 -3.80 1.00 6.86
CA LEU A 78 -4.64 1.32 8.02
C LEU A 78 -5.96 0.56 8.02
N PHE A 79 -6.60 0.39 6.85
CA PHE A 79 -7.91 -0.24 6.77
C PHE A 79 -7.93 -1.71 7.23
N PRO A 80 -6.98 -2.57 6.82
CA PRO A 80 -6.88 -3.94 7.33
C PRO A 80 -6.59 -4.00 8.82
N LEU A 81 -5.74 -3.11 9.30
CA LEU A 81 -5.39 -3.05 10.72
C LEU A 81 -6.62 -2.69 11.56
N LEU A 82 -7.44 -1.76 11.06
CA LEU A 82 -8.70 -1.40 11.71
C LEU A 82 -9.71 -2.55 11.70
N ILE A 83 -9.80 -3.32 10.60
CA ILE A 83 -10.62 -4.54 10.55
C ILE A 83 -10.15 -5.57 11.58
N LEU A 84 -8.84 -5.80 11.69
CA LEU A 84 -8.27 -6.74 12.67
C LEU A 84 -8.61 -6.33 14.11
N VAL A 85 -8.37 -5.06 14.45
CA VAL A 85 -8.66 -4.52 15.80
C VAL A 85 -10.15 -4.62 16.13
N ILE A 86 -11.04 -4.30 15.20
CA ILE A 86 -12.48 -4.45 15.40
C ILE A 86 -12.86 -5.93 15.54
N GLY A 87 -12.28 -6.81 14.72
CA GLY A 87 -12.52 -8.25 14.80
C GLY A 87 -12.13 -8.83 16.15
N GLU A 88 -10.97 -8.43 16.70
CA GLU A 88 -10.53 -8.82 18.05
C GLU A 88 -11.47 -8.30 19.14
N LEU A 89 -11.88 -7.04 19.05
CA LEU A 89 -12.82 -6.44 20.00
C LEU A 89 -14.17 -7.16 20.00
N VAL A 90 -14.71 -7.46 18.81
CA VAL A 90 -15.96 -8.20 18.66
C VAL A 90 -15.80 -9.62 19.20
N GLY A 91 -14.69 -10.29 18.93
CA GLY A 91 -14.39 -11.61 19.48
C GLY A 91 -14.36 -11.61 21.02
N TYR A 92 -13.71 -10.62 21.63
CA TYR A 92 -13.68 -10.44 23.07
C TYR A 92 -15.07 -10.20 23.68
N LEU A 93 -15.92 -9.43 23.01
CA LEU A 93 -17.29 -9.15 23.47
C LEU A 93 -18.23 -10.34 23.33
N LEU A 94 -17.95 -11.29 22.42
CA LEU A 94 -18.77 -12.50 22.24
C LEU A 94 -18.34 -13.65 23.16
N MET A 95 -17.14 -13.60 23.73
CA MET A 95 -16.60 -14.62 24.65
C MET A 95 -16.83 -14.31 26.14
N ASN A 96 -17.27 -13.10 26.47
CA ASN A 96 -17.68 -12.67 27.81
C ASN A 96 -19.20 -12.43 27.87
#